data_AF-A0A7X8WZK9-F1
#
_entry.id   AF-A0A7X8WZK9-F1
#
_cell.length_a   1.000
_cell.length_b   1.000
_cell.length_c   1.000
_cell.angle_alpha   90.00
_cell.angle_beta   90.00
_cell.angle_gamma   90.00
#
_symmetry.space_group_name_H-M   'P 1'
#
loop_
_entity.id
_entity.type
_entity.pdbx_description
1 polymer ?
#
loop_
_entity_poly.entity_id
_entity_poly.type
_entity_poly.pdbx_seq_one_letter_code
_entity_poly.pdbx_strand_id
1 'polypeptide(L)'
;MDKRSFQILIVFLIIEGLTLVAFLTKKQFSHIYELLILIALFISIYIFEYLYKFRTPNYIKTLAAITIISHNVLGELFAFYKGDVFDKVLHLFGTFWKCR
;
A
#
# COMPACT_ATOMS: atom_id res chain seq x y z
N MET A 1 -3.96 20.43 -1.74
CA MET A 1 -4.37 19.04 -2.04
C MET A 1 -5.72 19.06 -2.73
N ASP A 2 -5.90 18.35 -3.84
CA ASP A 2 -7.20 18.26 -4.53
C ASP A 2 -8.15 17.25 -3.86
N LYS A 3 -9.46 17.38 -4.11
CA LYS A 3 -10.49 16.53 -3.50
C LYS A 3 -10.28 15.04 -3.77
N ARG A 4 -9.85 14.67 -4.99
CA ARG A 4 -9.63 13.26 -5.37
C ARG A 4 -8.40 12.68 -4.67
N SER A 5 -7.31 13.44 -4.59
CA SER A 5 -6.11 13.06 -3.83
C SER A 5 -6.44 12.76 -2.37
N PHE A 6 -7.29 13.59 -1.75
CA PHE A 6 -7.72 13.37 -0.37
C PHE A 6 -8.61 12.14 -0.21
N GLN A 7 -9.52 11.90 -1.16
CA GLN A 7 -10.33 10.67 -1.18
C GLN A 7 -9.46 9.41 -1.28
N ILE A 8 -8.42 9.42 -2.13
CA ILE A 8 -7.46 8.31 -2.25
C ILE A 8 -6.79 8.03 -0.90
N LEU A 9 -6.34 9.08 -0.20
CA LEU A 9 -5.71 8.94 1.11
C LEU A 9 -6.66 8.33 2.14
N ILE A 10 -7.90 8.82 2.22
CA ILE A 10 -8.89 8.30 3.17
C ILE A 10 -9.17 6.82 2.91
N VAL A 11 -9.44 6.45 1.65
CA VAL A 11 -9.74 5.06 1.28
C VAL A 11 -8.55 4.15 1.62
N PHE A 12 -7.33 4.59 1.29
CA PHE A 12 -6.11 3.88 1.63
C PHE A 12 -5.99 3.65 3.16
N LEU A 13 -6.13 4.70 3.97
CA LEU A 13 -6.02 4.60 5.43
C LEU A 13 -7.10 3.70 6.04
N ILE A 14 -8.32 3.69 5.51
CA ILE A 14 -9.39 2.80 5.97
C ILE A 14 -8.99 1.33 5.70
N ILE A 15 -8.54 1.02 4.48
CA ILE A 15 -8.19 -0.35 4.10
C ILE A 15 -6.98 -0.85 4.90
N GLU A 16 -5.93 -0.05 5.01
CA GLU A 16 -4.74 -0.43 5.80
C GLU A 16 -5.05 -0.48 7.30
N GLY A 17 -5.97 0.36 7.81
CA GLY A 17 -6.46 0.28 9.18
C GLY A 17 -7.19 -1.03 9.48
N LEU A 18 -8.04 -1.49 8.56
CA LEU A 18 -8.68 -2.81 8.66
C LEU A 18 -7.64 -3.94 8.57
N THR A 19 -6.64 -3.80 7.70
CA THR A 19 -5.55 -4.78 7.53
C THR A 19 -4.69 -4.87 8.79
N LEU A 20 -4.41 -3.74 9.44
CA LEU A 20 -3.70 -3.70 10.72
C LEU A 20 -4.45 -4.46 11.82
N VAL A 21 -5.77 -4.24 11.93
CA VAL A 21 -6.63 -4.98 12.87
C VAL A 21 -6.59 -6.48 12.55
N ALA A 22 -6.63 -6.86 11.27
CA ALA A 22 -6.53 -8.25 10.86
C ALA A 22 -5.18 -8.89 11.24
N PHE A 23 -4.05 -8.19 11.06
CA PHE A 23 -2.74 -8.71 11.51
C PHE A 23 -2.62 -8.79 13.02
N LEU A 24 -3.19 -7.84 13.78
CA LEU A 24 -3.23 -7.89 15.24
C LEU A 24 -4.02 -9.11 15.74
N THR A 25 -5.18 -9.38 15.16
CA THR A 25 -6.00 -10.57 15.53
C THR A 25 -5.31 -11.88 15.19
N LYS A 26 -4.56 -11.92 14.07
CA LYS A 26 -3.73 -13.08 13.66
C LYS A 26 -2.35 -13.15 14.35
N LYS A 27 -2.00 -12.18 15.19
CA LYS A 27 -0.69 -12.07 15.88
C LYS A 27 0.53 -12.07 14.93
N GLN A 28 0.38 -11.53 13.73
CA GLN A 28 1.42 -11.45 12.70
C GLN A 28 2.25 -10.16 12.84
N PHE A 29 3.03 -10.04 13.92
CA PHE A 29 3.69 -8.77 14.28
C PHE A 29 4.77 -8.29 13.29
N SER A 30 5.40 -9.19 12.52
CA SER A 30 6.34 -8.80 11.46
C SER A 30 5.67 -7.95 10.39
N HIS A 31 4.50 -8.39 9.91
CA HIS A 31 3.74 -7.68 8.86
C HIS A 31 3.13 -6.38 9.35
N ILE A 32 2.90 -6.23 10.66
CA ILE A 32 2.47 -4.96 11.26
C ILE A 32 3.54 -3.89 11.07
N TYR A 33 4.81 -4.22 11.28
CA TYR A 33 5.90 -3.26 11.13
C TYR A 33 6.07 -2.84 9.66
N GLU A 34 6.03 -3.80 8.74
CA GLU A 34 6.07 -3.56 7.29
C GLU A 34 4.91 -2.66 6.84
N LEU A 35 3.69 -2.97 7.30
CA LEU A 35 2.49 -2.19 7.05
C LEU A 35 2.63 -0.73 7.51
N LEU A 36 3.11 -0.51 8.74
CA LEU A 36 3.31 0.84 9.27
C LEU A 36 4.34 1.64 8.47
N ILE A 37 5.43 1.01 8.02
CA ILE A 37 6.41 1.66 7.14
C ILE A 37 5.76 2.05 5.81
N LEU A 38 4.98 1.16 5.19
CA LEU A 38 4.32 1.43 3.92
C LEU A 38 3.30 2.58 4.04
N ILE A 39 2.54 2.62 5.13
CA ILE A 39 1.63 3.74 5.43
C ILE A 39 2.44 5.04 5.57
N ALA A 40 3.53 5.03 6.33
CA ALA A 40 4.36 6.22 6.53
C ALA A 40 4.97 6.73 5.22
N LEU A 41 5.49 5.82 4.38
CA LEU A 41 6.00 6.15 3.05
C LEU A 41 4.89 6.75 2.15
N PHE A 42 3.71 6.15 2.14
CA PHE A 42 2.59 6.66 1.35
C PHE A 42 2.16 8.07 1.82
N ILE A 43 2.04 8.30 3.13
CA ILE A 43 1.73 9.61 3.71
C ILE A 43 2.82 10.62 3.38
N SER A 44 4.09 10.21 3.34
CA SER A 44 5.21 11.11 3.01
C SER A 44 5.01 11.79 1.65
N ILE A 45 4.45 11.11 0.66
CA ILE A 45 4.12 11.70 -0.66
C ILE A 45 3.25 12.96 -0.48
N TYR A 46 2.24 12.90 0.38
CA TYR A 46 1.34 14.01 0.66
C TYR A 46 2.02 15.14 1.45
N ILE A 47 2.90 14.78 2.39
CA ILE A 47 3.71 15.76 3.13
C ILE A 47 4.66 16.50 2.18
N PHE A 48 5.34 15.78 1.29
CA PHE A 48 6.25 16.35 0.31
C PHE A 48 5.51 17.25 -0.69
N GLU A 49 4.34 16.85 -1.18
CA GLU A 49 3.51 17.73 -2.02
C GLU A 49 3.11 19.03 -1.32
N TYR A 50 2.79 18.94 -0.02
CA TYR A 50 2.43 20.11 0.77
C TYR A 50 3.63 21.04 0.98
N LEU A 51 4.79 20.49 1.35
CA LEU A 51 6.00 21.28 1.66
C LEU A 51 6.66 21.89 0.42
N TYR A 52 6.77 21.12 -0.65
CA TYR A 52 7.54 21.50 -1.84
C TYR A 52 6.67 22.00 -3.00
N LYS A 53 5.35 22.08 -2.81
CA LYS A 53 4.37 22.60 -3.77
C LYS A 53 4.37 21.90 -5.14
N PHE A 54 4.96 20.71 -5.25
CA PHE A 54 4.78 19.87 -6.44
C PHE A 54 3.46 19.10 -6.34
N ARG A 55 2.99 18.60 -7.48
CA ARG A 55 1.81 17.73 -7.57
C ARG A 55 2.19 16.40 -8.19
N THR A 56 2.01 15.33 -7.43
CA THR A 56 2.02 13.98 -7.98
C THR A 56 0.66 13.73 -8.63
N PRO A 57 0.62 13.28 -9.89
CA PRO A 57 -0.62 12.89 -10.53
C PRO A 57 -1.40 11.84 -9.72
N ASN A 58 -2.71 12.00 -9.64
CA ASN A 58 -3.57 11.10 -8.86
C ASN A 58 -3.48 9.64 -9.30
N TYR A 59 -3.26 9.37 -10.60
CA TYR A 59 -3.10 7.99 -11.08
C TYR A 59 -1.88 7.30 -10.47
N ILE A 60 -0.78 8.03 -10.19
CA ILE A 60 0.41 7.46 -9.53
C ILE A 60 0.09 7.11 -8.08
N LYS A 61 -0.62 8.01 -7.36
CA LYS A 61 -1.06 7.76 -5.98
C LYS A 61 -1.99 6.55 -5.91
N THR A 62 -2.93 6.45 -6.85
CA THR A 62 -3.83 5.31 -6.96
C THR A 62 -3.07 4.02 -7.25
N LEU A 63 -2.09 4.05 -8.15
CA LEU A 63 -1.27 2.88 -8.48
C LEU A 63 -0.47 2.39 -7.25
N ALA A 64 0.16 3.33 -6.55
CA ALA A 64 0.89 3.02 -5.32
C ALA A 64 -0.03 2.46 -4.23
N ALA A 65 -1.20 3.07 -4.02
CA ALA A 65 -2.19 2.57 -3.07
C ALA A 65 -2.66 1.15 -3.41
N ILE A 66 -3.04 0.88 -4.67
CA ILE A 66 -3.47 -0.46 -5.11
C ILE A 66 -2.36 -1.48 -4.93
N THR A 67 -1.11 -1.11 -5.23
CA THR A 67 0.05 -2.00 -5.09
C THR A 67 0.27 -2.38 -3.63
N ILE A 68 0.27 -1.40 -2.71
CA ILE A 68 0.44 -1.62 -1.27
C ILE A 68 -0.72 -2.48 -0.71
N ILE A 69 -1.96 -2.10 -1.03
CA ILE A 69 -3.16 -2.84 -0.62
C ILE A 69 -3.09 -4.28 -1.10
N SER A 70 -2.73 -4.49 -2.37
CA SER A 70 -2.61 -5.83 -2.93
C SER A 70 -1.53 -6.62 -2.18
N HIS A 71 -0.35 -6.04 -1.97
CA HIS A 71 0.74 -6.67 -1.23
C HIS A 71 0.31 -7.13 0.18
N ASN A 72 -0.28 -6.23 0.97
CA ASN A 72 -0.62 -6.51 2.37
C ASN A 72 -1.88 -7.38 2.51
N VAL A 73 -2.92 -7.11 1.73
CA VAL A 73 -4.20 -7.82 1.84
C VAL A 73 -4.14 -9.14 1.09
N LEU A 74 -3.84 -9.11 -0.20
CA LEU A 74 -3.89 -10.32 -1.03
C LEU A 74 -2.64 -11.19 -0.80
N GLY A 75 -1.47 -10.57 -0.81
CA GLY A 75 -0.19 -11.25 -0.63
C GLY A 75 -0.05 -11.86 0.76
N GLU A 76 -0.01 -11.01 1.80
CA GLU A 76 0.26 -11.45 3.17
C GLU A 76 -1.00 -12.00 3.88
N LEU A 77 -2.09 -11.22 3.94
CA LEU A 77 -3.26 -11.61 4.74
C LEU A 77 -4.02 -12.83 4.19
N PHE A 78 -4.13 -12.96 2.86
CA PHE A 78 -4.74 -14.10 2.16
C PHE A 78 -3.73 -15.12 1.61
N ALA A 79 -2.43 -14.93 1.85
CA ALA A 79 -1.36 -15.83 1.44
C ALA A 79 -1.32 -16.13 -0.08
N PHE A 80 -1.73 -15.18 -0.94
CA PHE A 80 -1.72 -15.37 -2.39
C PHE A 80 -0.32 -15.41 -3.00
N TYR A 81 0.73 -15.04 -2.26
CA TYR A 81 2.12 -15.30 -2.67
C TYR A 81 2.42 -16.78 -2.92
N LYS A 82 1.59 -17.70 -2.42
CA LYS A 82 1.71 -19.12 -2.73
C LYS A 82 1.36 -19.48 -4.19
N GLY A 83 0.79 -18.55 -4.96
CA GLY A 83 0.47 -18.74 -6.37
C GLY A 83 1.28 -17.83 -7.29
N ASP A 84 1.93 -18.40 -8.30
CA ASP A 84 2.78 -17.70 -9.29
C ASP A 84 2.08 -16.56 -10.04
N VAL A 85 0.74 -16.53 -10.05
CA VAL A 85 -0.05 -15.53 -10.77
C VAL A 85 -0.06 -14.20 -10.04
N PHE A 86 -0.12 -14.22 -8.70
CA PHE A 86 -0.22 -13.00 -7.91
C PHE A 86 1.09 -12.18 -7.97
N ASP A 87 2.23 -12.86 -7.88
CA ASP A 87 3.56 -12.28 -8.05
C ASP A 87 3.74 -11.60 -9.42
N LYS A 88 3.32 -12.29 -10.50
CA LYS A 88 3.35 -11.76 -11.87
C LYS A 88 2.45 -10.52 -12.05
N VAL A 89 1.28 -10.50 -11.40
CA VAL A 89 0.37 -9.35 -11.46
C VAL A 89 0.94 -8.16 -10.70
N LEU A 90 1.58 -8.39 -9.55
CA LEU A 90 2.26 -7.31 -8.82
C LEU A 90 3.40 -6.73 -9.69
N HIS A 91 4.19 -7.59 -10.34
CA HIS A 91 5.30 -7.19 -11.21
C HIS A 91 4.87 -6.36 -12.43
N LEU A 92 3.64 -6.52 -12.93
CA LEU A 92 3.08 -5.65 -13.99
C LEU A 92 2.94 -4.19 -13.55
N PHE A 93 2.86 -3.93 -12.24
CA PHE A 93 2.86 -2.58 -11.68
C PHE A 93 4.27 -2.04 -11.38
N GLY A 94 5.32 -2.74 -11.83
CA GLY A 94 6.72 -2.31 -11.71
C GLY A 94 7.35 -2.59 -10.34
N THR A 95 6.71 -3.38 -9.48
CA THR A 95 7.35 -3.87 -8.26
C THR A 95 8.31 -4.99 -8.63
N PHE A 96 9.62 -4.74 -8.57
CA PHE A 96 10.64 -5.77 -8.75
C PHE A 96 11.03 -6.32 -7.39
N TRP A 97 10.20 -7.17 -6.78
CA TRP A 97 10.63 -7.89 -5.58
C TRP A 97 11.10 -9.28 -6.00
N LYS A 98 12.41 -9.40 -6.22
CA LYS A 98 13.05 -10.68 -6.53
C LYS A 98 13.01 -11.56 -5.28
N CYS A 99 11.91 -12.26 -5.05
CA CYS A 99 11.90 -13.40 -4.13
C CYS A 99 12.69 -14.53 -4.80
N ARG A 100 13.87 -14.80 -4.25
CA ARG A 100 14.69 -15.97 -4.57
C ARG A 100 14.58 -16.95 -3.43
#